data_AF-A0A7V9WMY7-F1
#
_entry.id   AF-A0A7V9WMY7-F1
#
_cell.length_a   1.000
_cell.length_b   1.000
_cell.length_c   1.000
_cell.angle_alpha   90.00
_cell.angle_beta   90.00
_cell.angle_gamma   90.00
#
_symmetry.space_group_name_H-M   'P 1'
#
loop_
_entity.id
_entity.type
_entity.pdbx_description
1 polymer ?
#
loop_
_entity_poly.entity_id
_entity_poly.type
_entity_poly.pdbx_seq_one_letter_code
_entity_poly.pdbx_strand_id
1 'polypeptide(L)'
;VLFLRIAETFYAYRPACPACGGSLEGAVLAGETLGCPGCDEAYDARRAGRSVGSAELHLDPVPLLVDEADLVKVAVRPAAAAMAGPG
;
A
#
# COMPACT_ATOMS: atom_id res chain seq x y z
N VAL A 1 -2.61 1.02 -8.03
CA VAL A 1 -1.77 1.60 -6.95
C VAL A 1 -2.71 2.14 -5.90
N LEU A 2 -2.40 1.92 -4.62
CA LEU A 2 -3.09 2.58 -3.52
C LEU A 2 -2.32 3.85 -3.18
N PHE A 3 -2.98 4.99 -3.22
CA PHE A 3 -2.39 6.30 -2.97
C PHE A 3 -2.96 6.91 -1.70
N LEU A 4 -2.09 7.42 -0.84
CA LEU A 4 -2.44 7.91 0.49
C LEU A 4 -1.81 9.29 0.68
N ARG A 5 -2.55 10.18 1.33
CA ARG A 5 -2.01 11.45 1.83
C ARG A 5 -2.16 11.46 3.35
N ILE A 6 -1.05 11.59 4.06
CA ILE A 6 -1.02 11.73 5.53
C ILE A 6 -0.38 13.08 5.82
N ALA A 7 -1.17 14.01 6.35
CA ALA A 7 -0.81 15.42 6.45
C ALA A 7 -0.34 15.98 5.09
N GLU A 8 0.93 16.35 4.98
CA GLU A 8 1.55 16.93 3.77
C GLU A 8 2.42 15.94 3.00
N THR A 9 2.47 14.67 3.42
CA THR A 9 3.29 13.65 2.77
C THR A 9 2.43 12.66 2.00
N PHE A 10 2.86 12.37 0.78
CA PHE A 10 2.25 11.36 -0.07
C PHE A 10 2.96 10.01 0.08
N TYR A 11 2.17 8.95 0.10
CA TYR A 11 2.63 7.57 0.14
C TYR A 11 1.90 6.78 -0.94
N ALA A 12 2.58 5.78 -1.50
CA ALA A 12 1.96 4.87 -2.44
C ALA A 12 2.41 3.44 -2.20
N TYR A 13 1.46 2.52 -2.36
CA TYR A 13 1.64 1.10 -2.14
C TYR A 13 0.96 0.28 -3.25
N ARG A 14 1.33 -0.99 -3.38
CA ARG A 14 0.50 -1.93 -4.16
C ARG A 14 -0.83 -2.16 -3.44
N PRO A 15 -1.95 -2.25 -4.18
CA PRO A 15 -3.29 -2.38 -3.58
C PRO A 15 -3.62 -3.82 -3.15
N ALA A 16 -2.62 -4.68 -2.91
CA ALA A 16 -2.81 -6.05 -2.46
C ALA A 16 -2.35 -6.18 -1.01
N CYS A 17 -3.19 -6.77 -0.17
CA CYS A 17 -2.89 -7.03 1.23
C CYS A 17 -1.85 -8.16 1.35
N PRO A 18 -0.68 -7.92 1.99
CA PRO A 18 0.32 -8.97 2.25
C PRO A 18 -0.19 -10.15 3.07
N ALA A 19 -1.17 -9.94 3.96
CA ALA A 19 -1.70 -10.97 4.84
C ALA A 19 -2.67 -11.93 4.15
N CYS A 20 -3.65 -11.42 3.40
CA CYS A 20 -4.71 -12.24 2.80
C CYS A 20 -4.70 -12.28 1.27
N GLY A 21 -3.85 -11.50 0.61
CA GLY A 21 -3.83 -11.34 -0.85
C GLY A 21 -4.99 -10.54 -1.43
N GLY A 22 -5.98 -10.16 -0.60
CA GLY A 22 -7.15 -9.39 -1.00
C GLY A 22 -6.83 -7.94 -1.38
N SER A 23 -7.78 -7.30 -2.07
CA SER A 23 -7.65 -5.88 -2.44
C SER A 23 -7.75 -4.96 -1.23
N LEU A 24 -6.93 -3.91 -1.19
CA LEU A 24 -7.01 -2.80 -0.24
C LEU A 24 -7.87 -1.63 -0.79
N GLU A 25 -8.56 -1.83 -1.90
CA GLU A 25 -9.55 -0.87 -2.38
C GLU A 25 -10.66 -0.70 -1.34
N GLY A 26 -11.01 0.56 -1.04
CA GLY A 26 -11.96 0.88 0.02
C GLY A 26 -11.41 0.74 1.45
N ALA A 27 -10.11 0.46 1.63
CA ALA A 27 -9.47 0.48 2.94
C ALA A 27 -9.61 1.86 3.61
N VAL A 28 -9.86 1.86 4.91
CA VAL A 28 -9.99 3.08 5.72
C VAL A 28 -8.63 3.47 6.28
N LEU A 29 -8.26 4.74 6.10
CA LEU A 29 -7.08 5.34 6.70
C LEU A 29 -7.48 6.11 7.97
N ALA A 30 -7.05 5.61 9.13
CA ALA A 30 -7.27 6.23 10.44
C ALA A 30 -5.94 6.75 10.99
N GLY A 31 -5.70 8.06 10.84
CA GLY A 31 -4.38 8.65 11.08
C GLY A 31 -3.38 8.13 10.05
N GLU A 32 -2.36 7.41 10.52
CA GLU A 32 -1.37 6.70 9.70
C GLU A 32 -1.68 5.22 9.47
N THR A 33 -2.72 4.69 10.15
CA THR A 33 -3.04 3.27 10.11
C THR A 33 -4.03 2.97 8.99
N LEU A 34 -3.66 2.06 8.10
CA LEU A 34 -4.51 1.56 7.03
C LEU A 34 -5.03 0.16 7.38
N GLY A 35 -6.34 0.00 7.51
CA GLY A 35 -6.97 -1.30 7.81
C GLY A 35 -7.37 -2.06 6.54
N CYS A 36 -7.04 -3.35 6.46
CA CYS A 36 -7.49 -4.21 5.39
C CYS A 36 -8.98 -4.56 5.57
N PRO A 37 -9.84 -4.33 4.55
CA PRO A 37 -11.26 -4.64 4.65
C PRO A 37 -11.58 -6.14 4.63
N GLY A 38 -10.61 -7.00 4.32
CA GLY A 38 -10.82 -8.45 4.14
C GLY A 38 -10.26 -9.37 5.22
N CYS A 39 -9.37 -8.89 6.09
CA CYS A 39 -8.73 -9.75 7.10
C CYS A 39 -8.33 -9.05 8.41
N ASP A 40 -8.85 -7.84 8.65
CA ASP A 40 -8.59 -7.01 9.85
C ASP A 40 -7.13 -6.62 10.11
N GLU A 41 -6.17 -7.06 9.29
CA GLU A 41 -4.77 -6.65 9.39
C GLU A 41 -4.63 -5.14 9.14
N ALA A 42 -3.74 -4.50 9.91
CA ALA A 42 -3.54 -3.06 9.88
C ALA A 42 -2.08 -2.71 9.61
N TYR A 43 -1.84 -1.65 8.85
CA TYR A 43 -0.52 -1.24 8.39
C TYR A 43 -0.24 0.22 8.73
N ASP A 44 0.93 0.49 9.32
CA ASP A 44 1.41 1.85 9.52
C ASP A 44 2.04 2.36 8.21
N ALA A 45 1.30 3.23 7.52
CA ALA A 45 1.70 3.77 6.23
C ALA A 45 2.90 4.74 6.32
N ARG A 46 3.24 5.28 7.51
CA ARG A 46 4.44 6.11 7.69
C ARG A 46 5.69 5.25 7.87
N ARG A 47 5.53 4.06 8.45
CA ARG A 47 6.62 3.12 8.72
C ARG A 47 6.77 2.09 7.59
N ALA A 48 6.88 2.60 6.35
CA ALA A 48 7.02 1.80 5.13
C ALA A 48 5.90 0.73 4.97
N GLY A 49 4.70 1.03 5.47
CA GLY A 49 3.56 0.11 5.38
C GLY A 49 3.72 -1.13 6.25
N ARG A 50 4.53 -1.09 7.31
CA ARG A 50 4.74 -2.22 8.22
C ARG A 50 3.43 -2.56 8.94
N SER A 51 3.14 -3.85 9.06
CA SER A 51 1.99 -4.34 9.82
C SER A 51 2.13 -3.99 11.31
N VAL A 52 1.00 -3.66 11.91
CA VAL A 52 0.87 -3.37 13.34
C VAL A 52 0.90 -4.67 14.16
N GLY A 53 0.36 -5.77 13.62
CA GLY A 53 0.30 -7.08 14.30
C GLY A 53 1.47 -8.02 14.02
N SER A 54 2.10 -7.91 12.86
CA SER A 54 3.08 -8.86 12.34
C SER A 54 4.35 -8.15 11.85
N ALA A 55 5.47 -8.34 12.55
CA ALA A 55 6.71 -7.63 12.25
C ALA A 55 7.30 -7.92 10.85
N GLU A 56 6.95 -9.07 10.27
CA GLU A 56 7.46 -9.56 8.98
C GLU A 56 6.60 -9.09 7.78
N LEU A 57 5.38 -8.60 8.04
CA LEU A 57 4.49 -8.14 6.99
C LEU A 57 4.64 -6.64 6.76
N HIS A 58 4.74 -6.25 5.50
CA HIS A 58 4.67 -4.84 5.10
C HIS A 58 4.04 -4.71 3.71
N LEU A 59 3.37 -3.59 3.48
CA LEU A 59 2.91 -3.21 2.15
C LEU A 59 4.11 -3.03 1.20
N ASP A 60 3.90 -3.28 -0.09
CA ASP A 60 4.93 -3.06 -1.11
C ASP A 60 4.93 -1.59 -1.57
N PRO A 61 5.95 -0.77 -1.22
CA PRO A 61 5.99 0.65 -1.53
C PRO A 61 6.20 0.90 -3.03
N VAL A 62 5.45 1.85 -3.57
CA VAL A 62 5.57 2.31 -4.96
C VAL A 62 6.30 3.66 -4.98
N PRO A 63 7.40 3.81 -5.74
CA PRO A 63 8.14 5.06 -5.82
C PRO A 63 7.27 6.24 -6.26
N LEU A 64 7.38 7.34 -5.52
CA LEU A 64 6.72 8.61 -5.80
C LEU A 64 7.76 9.68 -6.14
N LEU A 65 7.44 10.49 -7.13
CA LEU A 65 8.13 11.75 -7.41
C LEU A 65 7.11 12.87 -7.25
N VAL A 66 7.39 13.82 -6.37
CA VAL A 66 6.58 15.03 -6.20
C VAL A 66 7.39 16.18 -6.76
N ASP A 67 6.81 16.96 -7.68
CA ASP A 67 7.47 18.17 -8.18
C ASP A 67 7.11 19.41 -7.35
N GLU A 68 7.74 20.54 -7.68
CA GLU A 68 7.60 21.81 -6.95
C GLU A 68 6.18 22.40 -7.00
N ALA A 69 5.30 21.86 -7.86
CA ALA A 69 3.89 22.24 -7.96
C ALA A 69 2.95 21.24 -7.25
N ASP A 70 3.49 20.40 -6.35
CA ASP A 70 2.77 19.32 -5.67
C ASP A 70 2.17 18.26 -6.62
N LEU A 71 2.62 18.20 -7.88
CA LEU A 71 2.17 17.17 -8.81
C LEU A 71 2.89 15.86 -8.51
N VAL A 72 2.11 14.84 -8.18
CA VAL A 72 2.63 13.51 -7.84
C VAL A 72 2.67 12.61 -9.06
N LYS A 73 3.87 12.16 -9.42
CA LYS A 73 4.16 11.22 -10.50
C LYS A 73 4.49 9.86 -9.88
N VAL A 74 3.80 8.83 -10.36
CA VAL A 74 3.96 7.45 -9.87
C VAL A 74 4.51 6.58 -10.98
N ALA A 75 5.67 5.97 -10.76
CA ALA A 75 6.22 4.99 -11.68
C ALA A 75 5.69 3.60 -11.32
N VAL A 76 4.66 3.14 -12.04
CA VAL A 76 4.10 1.81 -11.85
C VAL A 76 4.70 0.87 -12.88
N ARG A 77 5.46 -0.14 -12.43
CA ARG A 77 5.65 -1.32 -13.29
C ARG A 77 4.33 -2.08 -13.32
N PRO A 78 3.90 -2.62 -14.47
CA PRO A 78 2.85 -3.61 -14.50
C PRO A 78 3.18 -4.68 -13.45
N ALA A 79 2.19 -5.14 -12.70
CA ALA A 79 2.41 -6.32 -11.89
C ALA A 79 2.96 -7.40 -12.83
N ALA A 80 4.10 -8.01 -12.48
CA ALA A 80 4.47 -9.25 -13.13
C ALA A 80 3.25 -10.16 -12.92
N ALA A 81 2.61 -10.57 -14.01
CA ALA A 81 1.50 -11.51 -13.94
C ALA A 81 1.98 -12.66 -13.07
N ALA A 82 1.32 -12.88 -11.93
CA ALA A 82 1.59 -14.03 -11.12
C ALA A 82 1.51 -15.24 -12.06
N MET A 83 2.63 -15.95 -12.22
CA MET A 83 2.67 -17.21 -12.93
C MET A 83 1.73 -18.15 -12.18
N ALA A 84 0.47 -18.20 -12.61
CA ALA A 84 -0.44 -19.28 -12.27
C ALA A 84 0.23 -20.56 -12.79
N GLY A 85 0.84 -21.32 -11.88
CA GLY A 85 1.35 -22.65 -12.21
C GLY A 85 0.18 -23.52 -12.71
N PRO A 86 0.42 -24.39 -13.71
CA PRO A 86 -0.62 -25.31 -14.15
C PRO A 86 -0.92 -26.29 -13.01
N GLY A 87 -2.21 -26.50 -12.74
CA GLY A 87 -2.71 -27.57 -11.87
C GLY A 87 -2.60 -28.94 -12.48
#